data_AF-A0A4Q3WCW7-F1
#
_entry.id   AF-A0A4Q3WCW7-F1
#
_cell.length_a   1.000
_cell.length_b   1.000
_cell.length_c   1.000
_cell.angle_alpha   90.00
_cell.angle_beta   90.00
_cell.angle_gamma   90.00
#
_symmetry.space_group_name_H-M   'P 1'
#
loop_
_entity.id
_entity.type
_entity.pdbx_description
1 polymer ?
#
loop_
_entity_poly.entity_id
_entity_poly.type
_entity_poly.pdbx_seq_one_letter_code
_entity_poly.pdbx_strand_id
1 'polypeptide(L)'
;MPIKIYGDPGSGSLRRVISAAAVMSVPIERVNIDLFKGESHKPEFLKLNPHGLSPVMVDGDLVLYEASAINLYLADKAGGQLLGTTPRERYEVLQWMFWSGEQWRIFATLTFDERIGKRFMG
;
A
#
# COMPACT_ATOMS: atom_id res chain seq x y z
N MET A 1 5.95 9.30 -18.09
CA MET A 1 5.22 10.12 -17.09
C MET A 1 5.67 9.70 -15.70
N PRO A 2 5.62 10.57 -14.67
CA PRO A 2 5.96 10.15 -13.30
C PRO A 2 4.94 9.11 -12.81
N ILE A 3 5.40 8.15 -11.99
CA ILE A 3 4.50 7.22 -11.30
C ILE A 3 3.64 8.03 -10.33
N LYS A 4 2.32 7.90 -10.42
CA LYS A 4 1.39 8.57 -9.49
C LYS A 4 0.93 7.59 -8.42
N ILE A 5 0.94 8.02 -7.16
CA ILE A 5 0.37 7.28 -6.04
C ILE A 5 -0.78 8.09 -5.45
N TYR A 6 -2.00 7.62 -5.67
CA TYR A 6 -3.21 8.18 -5.09
C TYR A 6 -3.41 7.62 -3.68
N GLY A 7 -3.61 8.48 -2.69
CA GLY A 7 -3.96 8.03 -1.36
C GLY A 7 -4.10 9.15 -0.33
N ASP A 8 -4.68 8.78 0.80
CA ASP A 8 -4.89 9.69 1.91
C ASP A 8 -3.66 9.76 2.83
N PRO A 9 -3.20 10.96 3.25
CA PRO A 9 -2.03 11.11 4.12
C PRO A 9 -2.12 10.36 5.46
N GLY A 10 -3.33 10.13 5.97
CA GLY A 10 -3.61 9.35 7.17
C GLY A 10 -3.55 7.84 6.95
N SER A 11 -3.54 7.37 5.70
CA SER A 11 -3.50 5.93 5.38
C SER A 11 -2.14 5.30 5.71
N GLY A 12 -2.16 4.34 6.64
CA GLY A 12 -0.98 3.50 6.93
C GLY A 12 -0.50 2.69 5.72
N SER A 13 -1.42 2.33 4.81
CA SER A 13 -1.08 1.63 3.56
C SER A 13 -0.36 2.55 2.57
N LEU A 14 -0.80 3.81 2.42
CA LEU A 14 -0.06 4.81 1.64
C LEU A 14 1.35 5.01 2.21
N ARG A 15 1.45 5.15 3.54
CA ARG A 15 2.72 5.35 4.24
C ARG A 15 3.75 4.26 3.90
N ARG A 16 3.32 2.99 3.85
CA ARG A 16 4.18 1.88 3.44
C ARG A 16 4.74 2.06 2.03
N VAL A 17 3.91 2.47 1.08
CA VAL A 17 4.31 2.65 -0.33
C VAL A 17 5.29 3.80 -0.49
N ILE A 18 4.98 4.96 0.09
CA ILE A 18 5.85 6.14 -0.04
C ILE A 18 7.20 5.95 0.66
N SER A 19 7.23 5.20 1.77
CA SER A 19 8.48 4.85 2.46
C SER A 19 9.32 3.91 1.61
N ALA A 20 8.71 2.88 1.01
CA ALA A 20 9.40 1.97 0.11
C ALA A 20 10.00 2.71 -1.11
N ALA A 21 9.19 3.56 -1.76
CA ALA A 21 9.65 4.39 -2.87
C ALA A 21 10.84 5.28 -2.48
N ALA A 22 10.80 5.91 -1.29
CA ALA A 22 11.90 6.74 -0.78
C ALA A 22 13.18 5.93 -0.53
N VAL A 23 13.07 4.77 0.12
CA VAL A 23 14.22 3.88 0.37
C VAL A 23 14.89 3.45 -0.93
N MET A 24 14.09 3.18 -1.96
CA MET A 24 14.58 2.74 -3.28
C MET A 24 14.92 3.90 -4.21
N SER A 25 14.78 5.15 -3.77
CA SER A 25 14.96 6.35 -4.59
C SER A 25 14.12 6.35 -5.89
N VAL A 26 12.92 5.74 -5.86
CA VAL A 26 12.00 5.72 -7.00
C VAL A 26 11.21 7.03 -7.02
N PRO A 27 11.30 7.84 -8.09
CA PRO A 27 10.57 9.09 -8.18
C PRO A 27 9.07 8.83 -8.32
N ILE A 28 8.27 9.39 -7.42
CA ILE A 28 6.81 9.29 -7.42
C ILE A 28 6.17 10.68 -7.25
N GLU A 29 5.02 10.87 -7.87
CA GLU A 29 4.09 11.97 -7.62
C GLU A 29 3.00 11.48 -6.66
N ARG A 30 2.79 12.18 -5.55
CA ARG A 30 1.70 11.86 -4.62
C ARG A 30 0.46 12.65 -5.02
N VAL A 31 -0.67 11.95 -5.16
CA VAL A 31 -1.97 12.55 -5.39
C VAL A 31 -2.82 12.31 -4.15
N ASN A 32 -3.07 13.39 -3.41
CA ASN A 32 -3.87 13.30 -2.19
C ASN A 32 -5.34 13.05 -2.55
N ILE A 33 -5.95 12.11 -1.85
CA ILE A 33 -7.41 11.97 -1.78
C ILE A 33 -7.83 12.10 -0.32
N ASP A 34 -8.98 12.68 -0.07
CA ASP A 34 -9.55 12.84 1.27
C ASP A 34 -10.57 11.73 1.54
N LEU A 35 -10.19 10.74 2.34
CA LEU A 35 -11.08 9.63 2.67
C LEU A 35 -12.23 10.08 3.59
N PHE A 36 -12.01 11.10 4.43
CA PHE A 36 -13.04 11.62 5.33
C PHE A 36 -14.15 12.36 4.57
N LYS A 37 -13.80 12.99 3.44
CA LYS A 37 -14.77 13.57 2.49
C LYS A 37 -15.36 12.55 1.51
N GLY A 38 -15.03 11.26 1.64
CA GLY A 38 -15.55 10.19 0.80
C GLY A 38 -15.05 10.24 -0.64
N GLU A 39 -13.90 10.87 -0.93
CA GLU A 39 -13.41 11.04 -2.30
C GLU A 39 -13.10 9.72 -3.00
N SER A 40 -12.81 8.66 -2.25
CA SER A 40 -12.58 7.33 -2.81
C SER A 40 -13.84 6.65 -3.35
N HIS A 41 -15.03 7.18 -3.06
CA HIS A 41 -16.30 6.70 -3.61
C HIS A 41 -16.77 7.51 -4.82
N LYS A 42 -16.03 8.56 -5.20
CA LYS A 42 -16.35 9.33 -6.41
C LYS A 42 -16.09 8.47 -7.66
N PRO A 43 -16.91 8.60 -8.73
CA PRO A 43 -16.75 7.80 -9.95
C PRO A 43 -15.34 7.87 -10.56
N GLU A 44 -14.66 8.99 -10.42
CA GLU A 44 -13.30 9.18 -10.93
C GLU A 44 -12.29 8.28 -10.23
N PHE A 45 -12.41 8.10 -8.91
CA PHE A 45 -11.53 7.23 -8.14
C PHE A 45 -11.90 5.75 -8.29
N LEU A 46 -13.20 5.44 -8.36
CA LEU A 46 -13.68 4.07 -8.54
C LEU A 46 -13.27 3.47 -9.89
N LYS A 47 -13.01 4.30 -10.91
CA LYS A 47 -12.37 3.87 -12.17
C LYS A 47 -10.94 3.36 -11.97
N LEU A 48 -10.24 3.82 -10.93
CA LEU A 48 -8.87 3.39 -10.60
C LEU A 48 -8.89 2.18 -9.67
N ASN A 49 -9.76 2.16 -8.67
CA ASN A 49 -9.94 1.04 -7.76
C ASN A 49 -11.43 0.87 -7.42
N PRO A 50 -12.12 -0.17 -7.93
CA PRO A 50 -13.54 -0.38 -7.70
C PRO A 50 -13.89 -0.64 -6.23
N HIS A 51 -12.90 -0.99 -5.39
CA HIS A 51 -13.10 -1.18 -3.95
C HIS A 51 -13.15 0.14 -3.16
N GLY A 52 -12.83 1.29 -3.79
CA GLY A 52 -12.81 2.58 -3.09
C GLY A 52 -11.75 2.67 -2.00
N LEU A 53 -10.67 1.87 -2.11
CA LEU A 53 -9.58 1.81 -1.14
C LEU A 53 -8.30 2.49 -1.66
N SER A 54 -7.50 3.01 -0.74
CA SER A 54 -6.18 3.57 -1.04
C SER A 54 -5.04 2.77 -0.39
N PRO A 55 -3.82 2.77 -0.95
CA PRO A 55 -3.37 3.53 -2.11
C PRO A 55 -3.68 2.87 -3.47
N VAL A 56 -3.60 3.67 -4.54
CA VAL A 56 -3.62 3.21 -5.95
C VAL A 56 -2.43 3.83 -6.69
N MET A 57 -1.72 3.02 -7.46
CA MET A 57 -0.63 3.45 -8.32
C MET A 57 -1.08 3.54 -9.79
N VAL A 58 -0.61 4.55 -10.49
CA VAL A 58 -0.72 4.68 -11.95
C VAL A 58 0.67 4.90 -12.54
N ASP A 59 1.09 4.03 -13.46
CA ASP A 59 2.32 4.17 -14.26
C ASP A 59 2.00 3.90 -15.75
N GLY A 60 1.83 4.95 -16.55
CA GLY A 60 1.31 4.82 -17.91
C GLY A 60 -0.12 4.25 -17.90
N ASP A 61 -0.32 3.15 -18.60
CA ASP A 61 -1.62 2.45 -18.69
C ASP A 61 -1.83 1.44 -17.55
N LEU A 62 -0.81 1.18 -16.74
CA LEU A 62 -0.91 0.26 -15.61
C LEU A 62 -1.53 0.97 -14.40
N VAL A 63 -2.69 0.47 -13.97
CA VAL A 63 -3.31 0.83 -12.69
C VAL A 63 -3.18 -0.36 -11.74
N LEU A 64 -2.59 -0.14 -10.57
CA LEU A 64 -2.37 -1.17 -9.56
C LEU A 64 -2.83 -0.70 -8.19
N TYR A 65 -3.67 -1.48 -7.52
CA TYR A 65 -4.04 -1.31 -6.12
C TYR A 65 -3.45 -2.46 -5.29
N GLU A 66 -3.62 -2.40 -3.97
CA GLU A 66 -2.89 -3.19 -2.95
C GLU A 66 -1.46 -2.69 -2.69
N ALA A 67 -1.22 -2.20 -1.47
CA ALA A 67 0.07 -1.63 -1.08
C ALA A 67 1.25 -2.63 -1.20
N SER A 68 1.01 -3.92 -0.95
CA SER A 68 2.04 -4.95 -1.12
C SER A 68 2.38 -5.16 -2.60
N ALA A 69 1.39 -5.19 -3.50
CA ALA A 69 1.61 -5.32 -4.94
C ALA A 69 2.36 -4.10 -5.50
N ILE A 70 1.97 -2.89 -5.08
CA ILE A 70 2.66 -1.65 -5.45
C ILE A 70 4.12 -1.68 -4.98
N ASN A 71 4.40 -2.16 -3.76
CA ASN A 71 5.78 -2.28 -3.28
C ASN A 71 6.62 -3.25 -4.11
N LEU A 72 6.06 -4.40 -4.50
CA LEU A 72 6.74 -5.36 -5.38
C LEU A 72 7.07 -4.71 -6.73
N TYR A 73 6.10 -4.00 -7.32
CA TYR A 73 6.30 -3.28 -8.58
C TYR A 73 7.43 -2.25 -8.48
N LEU A 74 7.41 -1.40 -7.44
CA LEU A 74 8.43 -0.38 -7.23
C LEU A 74 9.82 -1.01 -7.00
N ALA A 75 9.88 -2.14 -6.33
CA ALA A 75 11.13 -2.85 -6.09
C ALA A 75 11.68 -3.52 -7.35
N ASP A 76 10.84 -4.12 -8.18
CA ASP A 76 11.24 -4.61 -9.51
C ASP A 76 11.73 -3.43 -10.39
N LYS A 77 11.05 -2.27 -10.38
CA LYS A 77 11.48 -1.06 -11.12
C LYS A 77 12.81 -0.49 -10.62
N ALA A 78 13.13 -0.66 -9.33
CA ALA A 78 14.38 -0.23 -8.71
C ALA A 78 15.53 -1.25 -8.88
N GLY A 79 15.37 -2.27 -9.74
CA GLY A 79 16.41 -3.28 -9.99
C GLY A 79 16.34 -4.51 -9.07
N GLY A 80 15.26 -4.68 -8.31
CA GLY A 80 14.93 -5.92 -7.62
C GLY A 80 15.69 -6.17 -6.31
N GLN A 81 16.60 -5.30 -5.87
CA GLN A 81 17.47 -5.57 -4.73
C GLN A 81 16.71 -5.85 -3.41
N LEU A 82 15.60 -5.15 -3.16
CA LEU A 82 14.73 -5.39 -1.99
C LEU A 82 13.87 -6.66 -2.11
N LEU A 83 13.80 -7.27 -3.29
CA LEU A 83 13.12 -8.55 -3.51
C LEU A 83 14.08 -9.73 -3.50
N GLY A 84 15.37 -9.49 -3.26
CA GLY A 84 16.40 -10.52 -3.42
C GLY A 84 16.87 -10.66 -4.86
N THR A 85 18.06 -11.24 -4.99
CA THR A 85 18.76 -11.46 -6.26
C THR A 85 18.61 -12.89 -6.77
N THR A 86 18.09 -13.79 -5.93
CA THR A 86 17.82 -15.19 -6.31
C THR A 86 16.34 -15.53 -6.16
N PRO A 87 15.85 -16.57 -6.87
CA PRO A 87 14.47 -17.03 -6.69
C PRO A 87 14.13 -17.40 -5.24
N ARG A 88 15.09 -17.98 -4.51
CA ARG A 88 14.92 -18.32 -3.08
C ARG A 88 14.67 -17.07 -2.24
N GLU A 89 15.55 -16.08 -2.34
CA GLU A 89 15.42 -14.83 -1.59
C GLU A 89 14.08 -14.12 -1.90
N ARG A 90 13.66 -14.14 -3.17
CA ARG A 90 12.35 -13.59 -3.57
C ARG A 90 11.20 -14.28 -2.87
N TYR A 91 11.20 -15.60 -2.79
CA TYR A 91 10.15 -16.33 -2.09
C TYR A 91 10.18 -16.11 -0.57
N GLU A 92 11.36 -15.92 0.02
CA GLU A 92 11.49 -15.56 1.44
C GLU A 92 10.93 -14.16 1.71
N VAL A 93 11.19 -13.18 0.85
CA VAL A 93 10.58 -11.84 0.94
C VAL A 93 9.06 -11.91 0.81
N LEU A 94 8.56 -12.67 -0.17
CA LEU A 94 7.13 -12.87 -0.38
C LEU A 94 6.49 -13.55 0.83
N GLN A 95 7.12 -14.58 1.40
CA GLN A 95 6.63 -15.26 2.61
C GLN A 95 6.41 -14.26 3.75
N TRP A 96 7.39 -13.40 4.04
CA TRP A 96 7.25 -12.38 5.09
C TRP A 96 6.21 -11.31 4.74
N MET A 97 6.08 -10.95 3.46
CA MET A 97 5.08 -10.00 3.00
C MET A 97 3.64 -10.53 3.18
N PHE A 98 3.41 -11.81 2.83
CA PHE A 98 2.12 -12.47 3.04
C PHE A 98 1.83 -12.69 4.52
N TRP A 99 2.81 -13.17 5.29
CA TRP A 99 2.66 -13.29 6.75
C TRP A 99 2.29 -11.96 7.40
N SER A 100 2.91 -10.85 6.96
CA SER A 100 2.56 -9.52 7.46
C SER A 100 1.11 -9.11 7.11
N GLY A 101 0.67 -9.41 5.89
CA GLY A 101 -0.68 -9.10 5.42
C GLY A 101 -1.76 -9.94 6.12
N GLU A 102 -1.51 -11.24 6.27
CA GLU A 102 -2.50 -12.21 6.73
C GLU A 102 -2.50 -12.39 8.24
N GLN A 103 -1.34 -12.32 8.90
CA GLN A 103 -1.22 -12.64 10.33
C GLN A 103 -1.00 -11.38 11.15
N TRP A 104 0.00 -10.57 10.80
CA TRP A 104 0.39 -9.41 11.61
C TRP A 104 -0.67 -8.30 11.63
N ARG A 105 -1.25 -7.96 10.48
CA ARG A 105 -2.24 -6.87 10.39
C ARG A 105 -3.53 -7.18 11.14
N ILE A 106 -3.95 -8.44 11.15
CA ILE A 106 -5.11 -8.89 11.92
C ILE A 106 -4.81 -8.71 13.41
N PHE A 107 -3.64 -9.18 13.86
CA PHE A 107 -3.25 -9.09 15.27
C PHE A 107 -3.25 -7.66 15.81
N ALA A 108 -2.68 -6.71 15.07
CA ALA A 108 -2.62 -5.30 15.51
C ALA A 108 -4.03 -4.69 15.66
N THR A 109 -4.92 -4.98 14.72
CA THR A 109 -6.31 -4.50 14.74
C THR A 109 -7.08 -5.12 15.91
N LEU A 110 -7.01 -6.46 16.06
CA LEU A 110 -7.65 -7.16 17.17
C LEU A 110 -7.14 -6.66 18.53
N THR A 111 -5.83 -6.47 18.68
CA THR A 111 -5.24 -5.98 19.93
C THR A 111 -5.71 -4.57 20.27
N PHE A 112 -5.80 -3.69 19.27
CA PHE A 112 -6.34 -2.34 19.45
C PHE A 112 -7.80 -2.40 19.88
N ASP A 113 -8.63 -3.16 19.17
CA ASP A 113 -10.05 -3.30 19.48
C ASP A 113 -10.27 -3.86 20.89
N GLU A 114 -9.53 -4.91 21.27
CA GLU A 114 -9.67 -5.54 22.59
C GLU A 114 -9.17 -4.67 23.75
N ARG A 115 -8.04 -3.99 23.57
CA ARG A 115 -7.37 -3.26 24.67
C ARG A 115 -7.77 -1.79 24.76
N ILE A 116 -8.20 -1.21 23.65
CA ILE A 116 -8.54 0.21 23.54
C ILE A 116 -10.01 0.35 23.14
N GLY A 117 -10.41 -0.17 21.98
CA GLY A 117 -11.76 0.01 21.43
C GLY A 117 -12.88 -0.34 22.42
N LYS A 118 -12.87 -1.58 22.95
CA LYS A 118 -13.86 -2.06 23.93
C LYS A 118 -13.88 -1.24 25.23
N ARG A 119 -12.73 -0.72 25.67
CA ARG A 119 -12.65 0.12 26.88
C ARG A 119 -13.36 1.46 26.73
N PHE A 120 -13.45 2.00 25.50
CA PHE A 120 -14.05 3.30 25.25
C PHE A 120 -15.46 3.21 24.64
N MET A 121 -15.81 2.10 23.98
CA MET A 121 -17.10 1.94 23.30
C MET A 121 -18.13 1.10 24.07
N GLY A 122 -17.76 0.47 25.19
CA GLY A 122 -18.64 -0.39 25.99
C GLY A 122 -18.57 -1.85 25.55
#